data_AF-A0A933F8F5-F1
#
_entry.id   AF-A0A933F8F5-F1
#
_cell.length_a   1.000
_cell.length_b   1.000
_cell.length_c   1.000
_cell.angle_alpha   90.00
_cell.angle_beta   90.00
_cell.angle_gamma   90.00
#
_symmetry.space_group_name_H-M   'P 1'
#
loop_
_entity.id
_entity.type
_entity.pdbx_description
1 polymer ?
#
loop_
_entity_poly.entity_id
_entity_poly.type
_entity_poly.pdbx_seq_one_letter_code
_entity_poly.pdbx_strand_id
1 'polypeptide(L)'
;PGLDPAAGRPFHFTEMPVADHLVIWRRGVQRMLEQNPYAGLLVSMHGAALMRFRLDPSARTPEAERAAVRTFLAEQERLQAALRQGLAMRARYREAVAGARLTANFRLLQLLDALSLLLCCGRSEPQTFTAVPLGEGQRRTEIEFTPDAEGATLTPYPFTRDPASLAVAGRLLPTTPLPDLAALHAAWGQAPERGLTFTLRPGAAGA
;
A
#
# COMPACT_ATOMS: atom_id res chain seq x y z
N PRO A 1 13.03 8.95 1.64
CA PRO A 1 12.69 9.19 0.21
C PRO A 1 13.90 9.83 -0.46
N GLY A 2 14.12 9.59 -1.76
CA GLY A 2 15.11 10.37 -2.52
C GLY A 2 14.66 11.82 -2.72
N LEU A 3 15.57 12.66 -3.22
CA LEU A 3 15.29 14.04 -3.62
C LEU A 3 15.11 14.08 -5.14
N ASP A 4 14.03 14.70 -5.60
CA ASP A 4 13.88 15.13 -6.99
C ASP A 4 14.84 16.31 -7.25
N PRO A 5 15.88 16.12 -8.09
CA PRO A 5 16.87 17.17 -8.34
C PRO A 5 16.30 18.34 -9.16
N ALA A 6 15.20 18.16 -9.90
CA ALA A 6 14.59 19.23 -10.68
C ALA A 6 13.80 20.20 -9.80
N ALA A 7 13.09 19.67 -8.80
CA ALA A 7 12.27 20.46 -7.88
C ALA A 7 13.00 20.86 -6.59
N GLY A 8 14.11 20.18 -6.25
CA GLY A 8 14.73 20.27 -4.93
C GLY A 8 13.78 19.82 -3.82
N ARG A 9 12.92 18.83 -4.08
CA ARG A 9 11.90 18.35 -3.13
C ARG A 9 11.95 16.83 -3.02
N PRO A 10 11.45 16.21 -1.94
CA PRO A 10 11.32 14.76 -1.90
C PRO A 10 10.48 14.28 -3.08
N PHE A 11 10.84 13.14 -3.67
CA PHE A 11 9.97 12.51 -4.66
C PHE A 11 8.56 12.30 -4.10
N HIS A 12 7.55 12.64 -4.89
CA HIS A 12 6.19 12.21 -4.58
C HIS A 12 6.12 10.67 -4.59
N PHE A 13 5.26 10.09 -3.76
CA PHE A 13 5.13 8.64 -3.59
C PHE A 13 4.94 7.89 -4.93
N THR A 14 4.24 8.51 -5.89
CA THR A 14 3.93 7.91 -7.19
C THR A 14 4.98 8.17 -8.28
N GLU A 15 5.95 9.04 -8.03
CA GLU A 15 6.90 9.57 -9.03
C GLU A 15 8.32 9.06 -8.83
N MET A 16 8.53 8.20 -7.82
CA MET A 16 9.86 7.68 -7.49
C MET A 16 10.36 6.70 -8.58
N PRO A 17 11.69 6.70 -8.87
CA PRO A 17 12.27 5.80 -9.86
C PRO A 17 11.97 4.32 -9.61
N VAL A 18 11.81 3.54 -10.68
CA VAL A 18 11.50 2.10 -10.58
C VAL A 18 12.58 1.34 -9.81
N ALA A 19 13.86 1.67 -10.02
CA ALA A 19 14.96 1.04 -9.29
C ALA A 19 14.80 1.20 -7.76
N ASP A 20 14.44 2.40 -7.31
CA ASP A 20 14.23 2.69 -5.89
C ASP A 20 12.98 1.99 -5.34
N HIS A 21 11.89 1.91 -6.14
CA HIS A 21 10.70 1.11 -5.80
C HIS A 21 11.10 -0.34 -5.50
N LEU A 22 11.87 -0.96 -6.39
CA LEU A 22 12.26 -2.37 -6.24
C LEU A 22 13.12 -2.59 -4.99
N VAL A 23 14.01 -1.66 -4.66
CA VAL A 23 14.82 -1.71 -3.42
C VAL A 23 13.92 -1.61 -2.18
N ILE A 24 12.99 -0.66 -2.16
CA ILE A 24 12.06 -0.46 -1.04
C ILE A 24 11.17 -1.69 -0.85
N TRP A 25 10.62 -2.25 -1.93
CA TRP A 25 9.78 -3.45 -1.86
C TRP A 25 10.54 -4.66 -1.32
N ARG A 26 11.77 -4.92 -1.80
CA ARG A 26 12.59 -6.02 -1.27
C ARG A 26 12.84 -5.87 0.24
N ARG A 27 13.22 -4.67 0.68
CA ARG A 27 13.46 -4.39 2.11
C ARG A 27 12.18 -4.48 2.94
N GLY A 28 11.06 -3.97 2.43
CA GLY A 28 9.76 -4.01 3.10
C GLY A 28 9.26 -5.43 3.30
N VAL A 29 9.37 -6.28 2.27
CA VAL A 29 9.05 -7.71 2.35
C VAL A 29 9.92 -8.38 3.42
N GLN A 30 11.24 -8.18 3.37
CA GLN A 30 12.16 -8.79 4.35
C GLN A 30 11.82 -8.39 5.79
N ARG A 31 11.62 -7.10 6.06
CA ARG A 31 11.26 -6.60 7.39
C ARG A 31 9.95 -7.18 7.91
N MET A 32 9.00 -7.46 7.01
CA MET A 32 7.75 -8.11 7.38
C MET A 32 7.92 -9.61 7.62
N LEU A 33 8.78 -10.29 6.88
CA LEU A 33 9.12 -11.69 7.14
C LEU A 33 9.77 -11.88 8.52
N GLU A 34 10.62 -10.93 8.95
CA GLU A 34 11.26 -10.93 10.27
C GLU A 34 10.25 -10.83 11.42
N GLN A 35 9.09 -10.22 11.19
CA GLN A 35 8.03 -10.06 12.19
C GLN A 35 6.95 -11.14 12.10
N ASN A 36 6.45 -11.40 10.89
CA ASN A 36 5.39 -12.36 10.65
C ASN A 36 5.46 -12.91 9.21
N PRO A 37 5.74 -14.21 9.02
CA PRO A 37 5.92 -14.78 7.68
C PRO A 37 4.65 -14.76 6.82
N TYR A 38 3.45 -14.77 7.43
CA TYR A 38 2.21 -14.63 6.69
C TYR A 38 1.97 -13.20 6.23
N ALA A 39 2.25 -12.21 7.08
CA ALA A 39 2.19 -10.81 6.68
C ALA A 39 3.21 -10.51 5.57
N GLY A 40 4.44 -11.02 5.70
CA GLY A 40 5.46 -10.91 4.65
C GLY A 40 5.03 -11.55 3.32
N LEU A 41 4.30 -12.67 3.34
CA LEU A 41 3.68 -13.25 2.14
C LEU A 41 2.70 -12.27 1.48
N LEU A 42 1.79 -11.67 2.24
CA LEU A 42 0.81 -10.70 1.71
C LEU A 42 1.49 -9.46 1.13
N VAL A 43 2.51 -8.93 1.80
CA VAL A 43 3.29 -7.77 1.34
C VAL A 43 4.09 -8.10 0.07
N SER A 44 4.66 -9.32 -0.02
CA SER A 44 5.32 -9.79 -1.25
C SER A 44 4.33 -9.88 -2.42
N MET A 45 3.12 -10.41 -2.17
CA MET A 45 2.06 -10.48 -3.17
C MET A 45 1.64 -9.07 -3.65
N HIS A 46 1.54 -8.11 -2.72
CA HIS A 46 1.16 -6.73 -3.04
C HIS A 46 2.22 -6.01 -3.87
N GLY A 47 3.48 -6.06 -3.44
CA GLY A 47 4.59 -5.48 -4.21
C GLY A 47 4.69 -6.07 -5.62
N ALA A 48 4.51 -7.39 -5.75
CA ALA A 48 4.49 -8.06 -7.06
C ALA A 48 3.30 -7.59 -7.93
N ALA A 49 2.10 -7.47 -7.35
CA ALA A 49 0.93 -6.98 -8.07
C ALA A 49 1.13 -5.55 -8.60
N LEU A 50 1.69 -4.66 -7.78
CA LEU A 50 1.99 -3.28 -8.17
C LEU A 50 3.04 -3.20 -9.28
N MET A 51 4.08 -4.03 -9.20
CA MET A 51 5.14 -4.05 -10.22
C MET A 51 4.66 -4.65 -11.55
N ARG A 52 3.67 -5.55 -11.56
CA ARG A 52 3.09 -6.06 -12.81
C ARG A 52 2.46 -4.96 -13.67
N PHE A 53 1.88 -3.90 -13.08
CA PHE A 53 1.39 -2.75 -13.85
C PHE A 53 2.49 -2.05 -14.65
N ARG A 54 3.76 -2.09 -14.21
CA ARG A 54 4.89 -1.52 -14.95
C ARG A 54 5.25 -2.34 -16.21
N LEU A 55 4.76 -3.58 -16.31
CA LEU A 55 4.94 -4.44 -17.47
C LEU A 55 3.79 -4.35 -18.48
N ASP A 56 2.72 -3.64 -18.17
CA ASP A 56 1.61 -3.44 -19.10
C ASP A 56 2.14 -2.91 -20.45
N PRO A 57 1.73 -3.45 -21.60
CA PRO A 57 2.16 -2.96 -22.91
C PRO A 57 1.86 -1.47 -23.14
N SER A 58 0.82 -0.92 -22.51
CA SER A 58 0.47 0.50 -22.55
C SER A 58 1.39 1.39 -21.71
N ALA A 59 2.15 0.81 -20.78
CA ALA A 59 3.09 1.56 -19.95
C ALA A 59 4.33 1.97 -20.76
N ARG A 60 4.72 3.25 -20.69
CA ARG A 60 5.96 3.76 -21.33
C ARG A 60 7.22 3.48 -20.49
N THR A 61 7.30 2.29 -19.90
CA THR A 61 8.42 1.85 -19.07
C THR A 61 9.59 1.42 -19.97
N PRO A 62 10.80 1.99 -19.81
CA PRO A 62 12.01 1.57 -20.52
C PRO A 62 12.30 0.07 -20.36
N GLU A 63 12.88 -0.57 -21.39
CA GLU A 63 13.11 -2.03 -21.36
C GLU A 63 14.07 -2.47 -20.26
N ALA A 64 15.07 -1.67 -19.91
CA ALA A 64 15.97 -1.98 -18.79
C ALA A 64 15.22 -2.06 -17.46
N GLU A 65 14.26 -1.16 -17.23
CA GLU A 65 13.40 -1.21 -16.05
C GLU A 65 12.43 -2.40 -16.10
N ARG A 66 11.87 -2.71 -17.27
CA ARG A 66 11.03 -3.91 -17.46
C ARG A 66 11.80 -5.19 -17.13
N ALA A 67 13.07 -5.28 -17.53
CA ALA A 67 13.94 -6.41 -17.19
C ALA A 67 14.19 -6.54 -15.68
N ALA A 68 14.45 -5.41 -15.00
CA ALA A 68 14.59 -5.37 -13.55
C ALA A 68 13.29 -5.79 -12.83
N VAL A 69 12.13 -5.33 -13.32
CA VAL A 69 10.81 -5.72 -12.81
C VAL A 69 10.58 -7.23 -13.00
N ARG A 70 10.86 -7.80 -14.18
CA ARG A 70 10.72 -9.25 -14.40
C ARG A 70 11.58 -10.06 -13.44
N THR A 71 12.81 -9.61 -13.19
CA THR A 71 13.73 -10.24 -12.22
C THR A 71 13.13 -10.22 -10.82
N PHE A 72 12.65 -9.05 -10.37
CA PHE A 72 11.97 -8.92 -9.08
C PHE A 72 10.74 -9.83 -8.97
N LEU A 73 9.89 -9.90 -10.00
CA LEU A 73 8.71 -10.75 -9.99
C LEU A 73 9.08 -12.23 -9.84
N ALA A 74 10.11 -12.69 -10.56
CA ALA A 74 10.59 -14.07 -10.43
C ALA A 74 11.13 -14.38 -9.01
N GLU A 75 11.84 -13.44 -8.39
CA GLU A 75 12.26 -13.56 -6.98
C GLU A 75 11.05 -13.68 -6.04
N GLN A 76 10.06 -12.80 -6.22
CA GLN A 76 8.86 -12.80 -5.38
C GLN A 76 8.02 -14.08 -5.57
N GLU A 77 7.89 -14.59 -6.79
CA GLU A 77 7.16 -15.82 -7.07
C GLU A 77 7.80 -17.04 -6.37
N ARG A 78 9.14 -17.16 -6.42
CA ARG A 78 9.87 -18.22 -5.69
C ARG A 78 9.68 -18.09 -4.19
N LEU A 79 9.81 -16.88 -3.65
CA LEU A 79 9.62 -16.61 -2.23
C LEU A 79 8.19 -16.95 -1.78
N GLN A 80 7.18 -16.53 -2.53
CA GLN A 80 5.77 -16.79 -2.23
C GLN A 80 5.46 -18.29 -2.26
N ALA A 81 6.01 -19.04 -3.22
CA ALA A 81 5.84 -20.49 -3.29
C ALA A 81 6.43 -21.18 -2.05
N ALA A 82 7.66 -20.84 -1.66
CA ALA A 82 8.30 -21.38 -0.46
C ALA A 82 7.54 -21.04 0.82
N LEU A 83 7.08 -19.79 0.97
CA LEU A 83 6.29 -19.37 2.12
C LEU A 83 4.96 -20.10 2.20
N ARG A 84 4.22 -20.23 1.09
CA ARG A 84 2.94 -20.97 1.08
C ARG A 84 3.13 -22.42 1.53
N GLN A 85 4.15 -23.11 1.01
CA GLN A 85 4.47 -24.49 1.41
C GLN A 85 4.81 -24.56 2.90
N GLY A 86 5.74 -23.74 3.39
CA GLY A 86 6.18 -23.75 4.78
C GLY A 86 5.07 -23.35 5.78
N LEU A 87 4.21 -22.40 5.40
CA LEU A 87 3.08 -21.96 6.22
C LEU A 87 1.95 -23.00 6.25
N ALA A 88 1.70 -23.72 5.15
CA ALA A 88 0.67 -24.78 5.11
C ALA A 88 0.96 -25.92 6.10
N MET A 89 2.24 -26.19 6.38
CA MET A 89 2.67 -27.18 7.37
C MET A 89 2.40 -26.75 8.82
N ARG A 90 2.15 -25.46 9.07
CA ARG A 90 1.90 -24.91 10.41
C ARG A 90 0.39 -24.79 10.63
N ALA A 91 -0.14 -25.49 11.62
CA ALA A 91 -1.58 -25.51 11.92
C ALA A 91 -2.20 -24.11 11.98
N ARG A 92 -1.53 -23.16 12.63
CA ARG A 92 -1.97 -21.76 12.76
C ARG A 92 -2.18 -21.00 11.45
N TYR A 93 -1.53 -21.40 10.35
CA TYR A 93 -1.58 -20.70 9.07
C TYR A 93 -2.21 -21.51 7.94
N ARG A 94 -2.45 -22.81 8.14
CA ARG A 94 -2.93 -23.74 7.12
C ARG A 94 -4.16 -23.19 6.38
N GLU A 95 -5.15 -22.72 7.13
CA GLU A 95 -6.36 -22.12 6.53
C GLU A 95 -6.10 -20.74 5.91
N ALA A 96 -5.22 -19.95 6.52
CA ALA A 96 -4.90 -18.60 6.05
C ALA A 96 -4.20 -18.59 4.68
N VAL A 97 -3.45 -19.66 4.36
CA VAL A 97 -2.79 -19.84 3.05
C VAL A 97 -3.62 -20.66 2.05
N ALA A 98 -4.81 -21.14 2.44
CA ALA A 98 -5.76 -21.74 1.50
C ALA A 98 -6.19 -20.70 0.46
N GLY A 99 -6.29 -21.10 -0.82
CA GLY A 99 -6.39 -20.16 -1.95
C GLY A 99 -7.45 -19.08 -1.83
N ALA A 100 -8.67 -19.42 -1.39
CA ALA A 100 -9.75 -18.46 -1.21
C ALA A 100 -9.47 -17.45 -0.07
N ARG A 101 -9.06 -17.95 1.10
CA ARG A 101 -8.76 -17.10 2.27
C ARG A 101 -7.56 -16.20 2.01
N LEU A 102 -6.50 -16.73 1.40
CA LEU A 102 -5.32 -15.96 1.02
C LEU A 102 -5.68 -14.84 0.05
N THR A 103 -6.51 -15.13 -0.95
CA THR A 103 -6.99 -14.13 -1.93
C THR A 103 -7.79 -13.04 -1.23
N ALA A 104 -8.68 -13.41 -0.31
CA ALA A 104 -9.47 -12.43 0.43
C ALA A 104 -8.59 -11.54 1.33
N ASN A 105 -7.67 -12.13 2.10
CA ASN A 105 -6.76 -11.37 2.95
C ASN A 105 -5.85 -10.45 2.12
N PHE A 106 -5.42 -10.90 0.94
CA PHE A 106 -4.71 -10.05 -0.01
C PHE A 106 -5.55 -8.87 -0.49
N ARG A 107 -6.83 -9.08 -0.82
CA ARG A 107 -7.75 -8.00 -1.22
C ARG A 107 -8.02 -7.00 -0.10
N LEU A 108 -8.12 -7.46 1.15
CA LEU A 108 -8.21 -6.57 2.31
C LEU A 108 -6.96 -5.70 2.45
N LEU A 109 -5.77 -6.29 2.28
CA LEU A 109 -4.52 -5.51 2.29
C LEU A 109 -4.53 -4.44 1.19
N GLN A 110 -4.98 -4.78 -0.02
CA GLN A 110 -5.08 -3.81 -1.12
C GLN A 110 -6.04 -2.65 -0.80
N LEU A 111 -7.19 -2.94 -0.20
CA LEU A 111 -8.12 -1.90 0.25
C LEU A 111 -7.47 -0.98 1.28
N LEU A 112 -6.85 -1.55 2.32
CA LEU A 112 -6.22 -0.77 3.39
C LEU A 112 -5.07 0.11 2.87
N ASP A 113 -4.26 -0.44 1.96
CA ASP A 113 -3.20 0.32 1.27
C ASP A 113 -3.79 1.48 0.45
N ALA A 114 -4.83 1.23 -0.34
CA ALA A 114 -5.48 2.26 -1.15
C ALA A 114 -6.13 3.35 -0.28
N LEU A 115 -6.85 2.98 0.78
CA LEU A 115 -7.41 3.94 1.75
C LEU A 115 -6.30 4.80 2.37
N SER A 116 -5.16 4.20 2.75
CA SER A 116 -4.04 4.94 3.32
C SER A 116 -3.50 6.00 2.35
N LEU A 117 -3.43 5.69 1.05
CA LEU A 117 -2.98 6.62 0.02
C LEU A 117 -3.99 7.74 -0.22
N LEU A 118 -5.29 7.43 -0.26
CA LEU A 118 -6.32 8.46 -0.43
C LEU A 118 -6.29 9.49 0.70
N LEU A 119 -6.17 9.00 1.93
CA LEU A 119 -6.10 9.85 3.12
C LEU A 119 -4.78 10.62 3.21
N CYS A 120 -3.63 9.97 3.00
CA CYS A 120 -2.33 10.59 3.22
C CYS A 120 -1.83 11.43 2.04
N CYS A 121 -2.30 11.16 0.82
CA CYS A 121 -1.90 11.90 -0.38
C CYS A 121 -2.92 12.98 -0.81
N GLY A 122 -3.96 13.21 0.00
CA GLY A 122 -4.90 14.34 -0.19
C GLY A 122 -5.74 14.26 -1.46
N ARG A 123 -6.13 13.05 -1.88
CA ARG A 123 -7.00 12.88 -3.06
C ARG A 123 -8.45 13.22 -2.69
N SER A 124 -9.06 14.11 -3.48
CA SER A 124 -10.40 14.64 -3.22
C SER A 124 -11.50 14.04 -4.10
N GLU A 125 -11.17 13.16 -5.04
CA GLU A 125 -12.17 12.54 -5.91
C GLU A 125 -12.78 11.28 -5.26
N PRO A 126 -14.10 11.06 -5.40
CA PRO A 126 -14.72 9.80 -5.05
C PRO A 126 -14.11 8.61 -5.81
N GLN A 127 -14.06 7.44 -5.17
CA GLN A 127 -13.54 6.22 -5.77
C GLN A 127 -14.42 5.01 -5.47
N THR A 128 -14.38 4.01 -6.35
CA THR A 128 -15.07 2.73 -6.15
C THR A 128 -14.04 1.61 -6.06
N PHE A 129 -14.03 0.90 -4.94
CA PHE A 129 -13.25 -0.32 -4.76
C PHE A 129 -14.09 -1.52 -5.13
N THR A 130 -13.61 -2.35 -6.04
CA THR A 130 -14.33 -3.54 -6.49
C THR A 130 -13.84 -4.80 -5.78
N ALA A 131 -14.74 -5.78 -5.67
CA ALA A 131 -14.45 -7.11 -5.15
C ALA A 131 -13.80 -7.13 -3.75
N VAL A 132 -14.20 -6.21 -2.87
CA VAL A 132 -13.77 -6.22 -1.47
C VAL A 132 -14.47 -7.39 -0.76
N PRO A 133 -13.73 -8.27 -0.07
CA PRO A 133 -14.32 -9.41 0.64
C PRO A 133 -14.96 -8.95 1.95
N LEU A 134 -16.24 -8.59 1.93
CA LEU A 134 -17.00 -8.18 3.11
C LEU A 134 -18.07 -9.20 3.52
N GLY A 135 -18.37 -9.22 4.82
CA GLY A 135 -19.42 -10.04 5.41
C GLY A 135 -19.10 -11.53 5.49
N GLU A 136 -20.10 -12.31 5.91
CA GLU A 136 -19.99 -13.76 6.02
C GLU A 136 -19.68 -14.39 4.66
N GLY A 137 -18.74 -15.34 4.65
CA GLY A 137 -18.31 -16.01 3.43
C GLY A 137 -17.44 -15.18 2.48
N GLN A 138 -17.01 -13.96 2.87
CA GLN A 138 -16.13 -13.10 2.07
C GLN A 138 -16.75 -12.71 0.71
N ARG A 139 -18.03 -12.30 0.73
CA ARG A 139 -18.72 -11.84 -0.49
C ARG A 139 -17.97 -10.68 -1.12
N ARG A 140 -17.87 -10.72 -2.45
CA ARG A 140 -17.25 -9.64 -3.23
C ARG A 140 -18.22 -8.49 -3.32
N THR A 141 -17.88 -7.39 -2.67
CA THR A 141 -18.73 -6.20 -2.55
C THR A 141 -17.97 -5.00 -3.10
N GLU A 142 -18.71 -4.11 -3.76
CA GLU A 142 -18.18 -2.81 -4.15
C GLU A 142 -18.28 -1.85 -2.97
N ILE A 143 -17.24 -1.05 -2.73
CA ILE A 143 -17.24 -0.01 -1.71
C ILE A 143 -16.99 1.33 -2.40
N GLU A 144 -17.94 2.24 -2.24
CA GLU A 144 -17.80 3.64 -2.60
C GLU A 144 -17.07 4.38 -1.49
N PHE A 145 -16.05 5.15 -1.86
CA PHE A 145 -15.30 6.06 -1.00
C PHE A 145 -15.61 7.48 -1.45
N THR A 146 -16.12 8.30 -0.55
CA THR A 146 -16.36 9.74 -0.80
C THR A 146 -15.56 10.55 0.23
N PRO A 147 -14.50 11.27 -0.17
CA PRO A 147 -13.70 12.05 0.76
C PRO A 147 -14.46 13.25 1.32
N ASP A 148 -14.15 13.62 2.57
CA ASP A 148 -14.65 14.81 3.25
C ASP A 148 -13.51 15.56 3.96
N ALA A 149 -13.84 16.68 4.63
CA ALA A 149 -12.84 17.55 5.26
C ALA A 149 -12.04 16.88 6.40
N GLU A 150 -12.58 15.81 7.01
CA GLU A 150 -12.01 15.13 8.17
C GLU A 150 -11.61 13.68 7.88
N GLY A 151 -11.84 13.19 6.66
CA GLY A 151 -11.62 11.81 6.27
C GLY A 151 -12.47 11.42 5.07
N ALA A 152 -13.41 10.49 5.25
CA ALA A 152 -14.28 10.02 4.19
C ALA A 152 -15.52 9.26 4.70
N THR A 153 -16.51 9.12 3.82
CA THR A 153 -17.59 8.13 3.95
C THR A 153 -17.32 6.91 3.10
N LEU A 154 -17.79 5.74 3.57
CA LEU A 154 -17.68 4.45 2.90
C LEU A 154 -19.04 3.74 2.82
N THR A 155 -19.44 3.29 1.63
CA THR A 155 -20.70 2.55 1.41
C THR A 155 -20.47 1.29 0.57
N PRO A 156 -20.73 0.08 1.10
CA PRO A 156 -21.05 -0.23 2.48
C PRO A 156 -19.85 -0.04 3.40
N TYR A 157 -20.14 0.19 4.67
CA TYR A 157 -19.12 0.46 5.68
C TYR A 157 -18.36 -0.82 6.09
N PRO A 158 -17.02 -0.91 5.91
CA PRO A 158 -16.28 -2.16 6.09
C PRO A 158 -15.76 -2.39 7.51
N PHE A 159 -15.85 -1.40 8.40
CA PHE A 159 -15.26 -1.48 9.74
C PHE A 159 -16.29 -1.84 10.80
N THR A 160 -15.83 -2.53 11.84
CA THR A 160 -16.66 -2.88 13.00
C THR A 160 -16.91 -1.69 13.94
N ARG A 161 -16.00 -0.71 13.93
CA ARG A 161 -16.12 0.52 14.72
C ARG A 161 -16.69 1.62 13.85
N ASP A 162 -17.76 2.25 14.32
CA ASP A 162 -18.42 3.38 13.65
C ASP A 162 -18.48 4.61 14.59
N PRO A 163 -17.83 5.72 14.25
CA PRO A 163 -16.88 5.88 13.15
C PRO A 163 -15.50 5.30 13.51
N ALA A 164 -14.75 4.85 12.49
CA ALA A 164 -13.36 4.44 12.64
C ALA A 164 -12.46 5.67 12.61
N SER A 165 -11.78 5.93 13.72
CA SER A 165 -10.76 6.98 13.83
C SER A 165 -9.37 6.40 13.60
N LEU A 166 -8.64 6.98 12.66
CA LEU A 166 -7.27 6.62 12.28
C LEU A 166 -6.34 7.78 12.60
N ALA A 167 -5.16 7.49 13.12
CA ALA A 167 -4.13 8.49 13.37
C ALA A 167 -2.78 8.03 12.81
N VAL A 168 -2.07 8.94 12.16
CA VAL A 168 -0.71 8.72 11.66
C VAL A 168 0.19 9.89 12.03
N ALA A 169 1.46 9.59 12.30
CA ALA A 169 2.48 10.60 12.52
C ALA A 169 3.09 11.03 11.18
N GLY A 170 3.06 12.33 10.91
CA GLY A 170 3.75 12.98 9.79
C GLY A 170 4.80 13.97 10.28
N ARG A 171 5.64 14.45 9.36
CA ARG A 171 6.59 15.53 9.62
C ARG A 171 6.41 16.62 8.58
N LEU A 172 6.35 17.87 9.04
CA LEU A 172 6.25 19.02 8.15
C LEU A 172 7.64 19.39 7.66
N LEU A 173 7.88 19.15 6.37
CA LEU A 173 9.10 19.59 5.71
C LEU A 173 8.93 21.02 5.17
N PRO A 174 10.03 21.79 5.04
CA PRO A 174 10.00 23.08 4.38
C PRO A 174 9.47 22.97 2.94
N THR A 175 8.70 23.97 2.50
CA THR A 175 8.25 24.06 1.10
C THR A 175 9.31 24.63 0.16
N THR A 176 10.37 25.23 0.73
CA THR A 176 11.54 25.73 -0.01
C THR A 176 12.36 24.57 -0.57
N PRO A 177 12.89 24.68 -1.80
CA PRO A 177 13.79 23.67 -2.37
C PRO A 177 15.00 23.41 -1.47
N LEU A 178 15.34 22.13 -1.34
CA LEU A 178 16.49 21.60 -0.65
C LEU A 178 17.61 21.32 -1.67
N PRO A 179 18.87 21.64 -1.35
CA PRO A 179 19.96 21.55 -2.30
C PRO A 179 20.39 20.11 -2.59
N ASP A 180 20.25 19.21 -1.62
CA ASP A 180 20.71 17.82 -1.72
C ASP A 180 19.98 16.88 -0.75
N LEU A 181 20.30 15.59 -0.85
CA LEU A 181 19.73 14.55 -0.01
C LEU A 181 20.16 14.67 1.47
N ALA A 182 21.34 15.24 1.75
CA ALA A 182 21.82 15.43 3.11
C ALA A 182 20.98 16.50 3.83
N ALA A 183 20.68 17.60 3.13
CA ALA A 183 19.77 18.65 3.60
C ALA A 183 18.35 18.11 3.82
N LEU A 184 17.86 17.23 2.94
CA LEU A 184 16.57 16.54 3.17
C LEU A 184 16.59 15.69 4.44
N HIS A 185 17.63 14.87 4.66
CA HIS A 185 17.73 14.06 5.87
C HIS A 185 17.85 14.91 7.14
N ALA A 186 18.60 16.01 7.09
CA ALA A 186 18.71 16.95 8.20
C ALA A 186 17.36 17.63 8.50
N ALA A 187 16.68 18.13 7.46
CA ALA A 187 15.35 18.74 7.59
C ALA A 187 14.34 17.73 8.16
N TRP A 188 14.34 16.48 7.69
CA TRP A 188 13.48 15.43 8.23
C TRP A 188 13.77 15.11 9.70
N GLY A 189 15.05 14.98 10.05
CA GLY A 189 15.47 14.68 11.43
C GLY A 189 15.10 15.77 12.43
N GLN A 190 15.11 17.03 12.00
CA GLN A 190 14.76 18.20 12.81
C GLN A 190 13.27 18.55 12.76
N ALA A 191 12.54 18.12 11.73
CA ALA A 191 11.13 18.46 11.55
C ALA A 191 10.28 17.92 12.71
N PRO A 192 9.43 18.77 13.32
CA PRO A 192 8.57 18.32 14.40
C PRO A 192 7.54 17.33 13.87
N GLU A 193 7.24 16.33 14.69
CA GLU A 193 6.15 15.41 14.42
C GLU A 193 4.80 16.12 14.53
N ARG A 194 3.87 15.72 13.67
CA ARG A 194 2.50 16.20 13.61
C ARG A 194 1.58 15.00 13.43
N GLY A 195 0.60 14.87 14.32
CA GLY A 195 -0.46 13.88 14.15
C GLY A 195 -1.43 14.33 13.07
N LEU A 196 -1.72 13.44 12.13
CA LEU A 196 -2.84 13.55 11.20
C LEU A 196 -3.92 12.57 11.68
N THR A 197 -5.15 13.05 11.78
CA THR A 197 -6.30 12.22 12.18
C THR A 197 -7.29 12.19 11.04
N PHE A 198 -7.81 11.00 10.75
CA PHE A 198 -8.83 10.78 9.74
C PHE A 198 -10.00 10.01 10.35
N THR A 199 -11.21 10.39 9.99
CA THR A 199 -12.45 9.72 10.43
C THR A 199 -13.14 9.08 9.23
N LEU A 200 -13.32 7.76 9.28
CA LEU A 200 -14.06 7.00 8.28
C LEU A 200 -15.46 6.70 8.80
N ARG A 201 -16.49 7.12 8.06
CA ARG A 201 -17.91 7.03 8.45
C ARG A 201 -18.71 6.16 7.48
N PRO A 202 -19.84 5.58 7.90
CA PRO A 202 -20.80 5.03 6.95
C PRO A 202 -21.33 6.14 6.03
N GLY A 203 -21.39 5.87 4.73
CA GLY A 203 -22.18 6.72 3.83
C GLY A 203 -23.67 6.41 3.97
N ALA A 204 -24.51 7.29 3.44
CA ALA A 204 -25.94 7.01 3.33
C ALA A 204 -26.13 5.75 2.48
N ALA A 205 -26.93 4.79 2.98
CA ALA A 205 -27.39 3.71 2.13
C ALA A 205 -28.21 4.34 1.00
N GLY A 206 -27.86 4.06 -0.26
CA GLY A 206 -28.65 4.49 -1.40
C GLY A 206 -30.10 4.05 -1.20
N ALA A 207 -31.04 4.98 -1.41
CA ALA A 207 -32.48 4.73 -1.38
C ALA A 207 -32.90 3.75 -2.48
#